data_AF-A0A9E1WPM5-F1
#
_entry.id   AF-A0A9E1WPM5-F1
#
_cell.length_a   1.000
_cell.length_b   1.000
_cell.length_c   1.000
_cell.angle_alpha   90.00
_cell.angle_beta   90.00
_cell.angle_gamma   90.00
#
_symmetry.space_group_name_H-M   'P 1'
#
loop_
_entity.id
_entity.type
_entity.pdbx_description
1 polymer ?
#
loop_
_entity_poly.entity_id
_entity_poly.type
_entity_poly.pdbx_seq_one_letter_code
_entity_poly.pdbx_strand_id
1 'polypeptide(L)'
;MLDPITDPISVQALLKVILVGLLIWAAWQDLTRLKIPNTISLAVLGLFPLYAWTVPGEFPWLLAGLIAAVLLVLGIIAFSRGLIGGGDVKLLAATALWAGPAQVLDFLFITAIAGGVLGLLALASARMAGIGIGALGDGKLPYGVAIAVGGIAALTILPAFAPEIF
;
A
#
# COMPACT_ATOMS: atom_id res chain seq x y z
N MET A 1 -29.40 0.89 -22.05
CA MET A 1 -28.72 -0.29 -21.48
C MET A 1 -27.27 -0.15 -21.88
N LEU A 2 -26.46 0.48 -21.03
CA LEU A 2 -25.02 0.65 -21.29
C LEU A 2 -24.35 -0.71 -21.09
N ASP A 3 -23.37 -1.03 -21.93
CA ASP A 3 -22.63 -2.28 -21.86
C ASP A 3 -21.86 -2.36 -20.54
N PRO A 4 -21.77 -3.53 -19.88
CA PRO A 4 -21.12 -3.68 -18.58
C PRO A 4 -19.63 -3.26 -18.55
N ILE A 5 -19.01 -3.09 -19.72
CA ILE A 5 -17.59 -2.75 -19.86
C ILE A 5 -17.37 -1.22 -19.85
N THR A 6 -18.38 -0.40 -20.17
CA THR A 6 -18.27 1.08 -20.17
C THR A 6 -18.91 1.74 -18.94
N ASP A 7 -19.52 0.97 -18.05
CA ASP A 7 -20.07 1.50 -16.81
C ASP A 7 -18.92 1.91 -15.85
N PRO A 8 -18.90 3.15 -15.32
CA PRO A 8 -17.84 3.64 -14.44
C PRO A 8 -17.65 2.82 -13.14
N ILE A 9 -18.72 2.23 -12.60
CA ILE A 9 -18.72 1.42 -11.38
C ILE A 9 -18.03 0.07 -11.64
N SER A 10 -18.33 -0.58 -12.76
CA SER A 10 -17.71 -1.82 -13.19
C SER A 10 -16.22 -1.64 -13.49
N VAL A 11 -15.84 -0.52 -14.13
CA VAL A 11 -14.42 -0.18 -14.35
C VAL A 11 -13.71 0.07 -13.01
N GLN A 12 -14.33 0.83 -12.09
CA GLN A 12 -13.77 1.09 -10.77
C GLN A 12 -13.56 -0.20 -9.98
N ALA A 13 -14.55 -1.11 -9.99
CA ALA A 13 -14.45 -2.40 -9.33
C ALA A 13 -13.31 -3.26 -9.91
N LEU A 14 -13.20 -3.30 -11.24
CA LEU A 14 -12.12 -4.01 -11.92
C LEU A 14 -10.74 -3.49 -11.52
N LEU A 15 -10.55 -2.16 -11.51
CA LEU A 15 -9.28 -1.54 -11.12
C LEU A 15 -8.92 -1.83 -9.65
N LYS A 16 -9.90 -1.82 -8.74
CA LYS A 16 -9.69 -2.22 -7.34
C LYS A 16 -9.26 -3.69 -7.23
N VAL A 17 -9.91 -4.60 -7.98
CA VAL A 17 -9.53 -6.03 -7.99
C VAL A 17 -8.10 -6.22 -8.52
N ILE A 18 -7.74 -5.52 -9.60
CA ILE A 18 -6.38 -5.55 -10.15
C ILE A 18 -5.38 -5.06 -9.10
N LEU A 19 -5.67 -3.95 -8.42
CA LEU A 19 -4.82 -3.41 -7.36
C LEU A 19 -4.66 -4.40 -6.20
N VAL A 20 -5.74 -5.00 -5.70
CA VAL A 20 -5.68 -6.03 -4.66
C VAL A 20 -4.80 -7.20 -5.11
N GLY A 21 -4.92 -7.65 -6.36
CA GLY A 21 -4.05 -8.67 -6.93
C GLY A 21 -2.57 -8.26 -6.95
N LEU A 22 -2.26 -7.02 -7.33
CA LEU A 22 -0.90 -6.48 -7.31
C LEU A 22 -0.33 -6.39 -5.88
N LEU A 23 -1.13 -5.97 -4.90
CA LEU A 23 -0.73 -5.90 -3.49
C LEU A 23 -0.47 -7.28 -2.89
N ILE A 24 -1.33 -8.27 -3.19
CA ILE A 24 -1.12 -9.66 -2.78
C ILE A 24 0.16 -10.21 -3.44
N TRP A 25 0.38 -9.91 -4.72
CA TRP A 25 1.60 -10.34 -5.41
C TRP A 25 2.85 -9.67 -4.82
N ALA A 26 2.79 -8.38 -4.49
CA ALA A 26 3.87 -7.68 -3.79
C ALA A 26 4.17 -8.33 -2.44
N ALA A 27 3.15 -8.58 -1.61
CA ALA A 27 3.28 -9.24 -0.32
C ALA A 27 3.89 -10.65 -0.47
N TRP A 28 3.50 -11.41 -1.49
CA TRP A 28 4.08 -12.72 -1.78
C TRP A 28 5.56 -12.65 -2.19
N GLN A 29 5.92 -11.71 -3.07
CA GLN A 29 7.32 -11.49 -3.45
C GLN A 29 8.15 -11.05 -2.24
N ASP A 30 7.57 -10.24 -1.37
CA ASP A 30 8.24 -9.76 -0.17
C ASP A 30 8.47 -10.88 0.85
N LEU A 31 7.48 -11.74 1.09
CA LEU A 31 7.62 -12.94 1.94
C LEU A 31 8.65 -13.94 1.42
N THR A 32 8.75 -14.11 0.10
CA THR A 32 9.61 -15.14 -0.51
C THR A 32 11.02 -14.65 -0.83
N ARG A 33 11.18 -13.36 -1.15
CA ARG A 33 12.44 -12.80 -1.67
C ARG A 33 12.91 -11.56 -0.91
N LEU A 34 12.13 -11.03 0.04
CA LEU A 34 12.38 -9.76 0.74
C LEU A 34 12.69 -8.62 -0.23
N LYS A 35 12.08 -8.67 -1.42
CA LYS A 35 12.30 -7.75 -2.52
C LYS A 35 11.00 -7.56 -3.29
N ILE A 36 10.49 -6.33 -3.26
CA ILE A 36 9.36 -5.90 -4.08
C ILE A 36 9.90 -5.35 -5.42
N PRO A 37 9.55 -5.96 -6.57
CA PRO A 37 9.95 -5.45 -7.87
C PRO A 37 9.39 -4.05 -8.14
N ASN A 38 10.22 -3.16 -8.67
CA ASN A 38 9.79 -1.80 -9.06
C ASN A 38 8.60 -1.82 -10.03
N THR A 39 8.49 -2.87 -10.86
CA THR A 39 7.38 -3.07 -11.80
C THR A 39 6.03 -3.07 -11.09
N ILE A 40 5.93 -3.65 -9.88
CA ILE A 40 4.67 -3.69 -9.15
C ILE A 40 4.31 -2.29 -8.67
N SER A 41 5.24 -1.56 -8.04
CA SER A 41 5.01 -0.17 -7.61
C SER A 41 4.66 0.75 -8.78
N LEU A 42 5.32 0.57 -9.94
CA LEU A 42 5.02 1.33 -11.15
C LEU A 42 3.65 0.97 -11.74
N ALA A 43 3.23 -0.30 -11.70
CA ALA A 43 1.90 -0.71 -12.14
C ALA A 43 0.81 -0.11 -11.24
N VAL A 44 1.00 -0.15 -9.92
CA VAL A 44 0.10 0.49 -8.95
C VAL A 44 -0.01 1.99 -9.22
N LEU A 45 1.13 2.67 -9.42
CA LEU A 45 1.16 4.10 -9.75
C LEU A 45 0.51 4.41 -11.11
N GLY A 46 0.79 3.61 -12.14
CA GLY A 46 0.31 3.85 -13.51
C GLY A 46 -1.18 3.60 -13.71
N LEU A 47 -1.78 2.72 -12.89
CA LEU A 47 -3.21 2.45 -12.92
C LEU A 47 -4.03 3.49 -12.14
N PHE A 48 -3.41 4.26 -11.25
CA PHE A 48 -4.09 5.25 -10.41
C PHE A 48 -4.84 6.33 -11.19
N PRO A 49 -4.29 6.95 -12.26
CA PRO A 49 -5.01 7.97 -13.01
C PRO A 49 -6.31 7.46 -13.64
N LEU A 50 -6.32 6.19 -14.07
CA LEU A 50 -7.53 5.54 -14.59
C LEU A 50 -8.58 5.39 -13.49
N TYR A 51 -8.16 4.99 -12.28
CA TYR A 51 -9.05 4.89 -11.14
C TYR A 51 -9.61 6.26 -10.73
N ALA A 52 -8.77 7.28 -10.60
CA ALA A 52 -9.18 8.61 -10.21
C ALA A 52 -10.17 9.25 -11.21
N TRP A 53 -10.08 8.91 -12.50
CA TRP A 53 -11.07 9.35 -13.51
C TRP A 53 -12.45 8.70 -13.33
N THR A 54 -12.53 7.53 -12.71
CA THR A 54 -13.81 6.85 -12.43
C THR A 54 -14.49 7.34 -11.15
N VAL A 55 -13.79 8.11 -10.32
CA VAL A 55 -14.36 8.65 -9.07
C VAL A 55 -15.35 9.77 -9.42
N PRO A 56 -16.60 9.73 -8.90
CA PRO A 56 -17.56 10.81 -9.10
C PRO A 56 -17.05 12.13 -8.48
N GLY A 57 -17.19 13.24 -9.22
CA GLY A 57 -16.82 14.57 -8.75
C GLY A 57 -15.37 14.97 -9.08
N GLU A 58 -14.91 16.08 -8.51
CA GLU A 58 -13.54 16.56 -8.71
C GLU A 58 -12.58 15.83 -7.78
N PHE A 59 -11.68 15.01 -8.35
CA PHE A 59 -10.64 14.35 -7.58
C PHE A 59 -9.54 15.37 -7.17
N PRO A 60 -9.12 15.42 -5.88
CA PRO A 60 -8.11 16.38 -5.40
C PRO A 60 -6.68 15.95 -5.79
N TRP A 61 -6.36 15.99 -7.09
CA TRP A 61 -5.10 15.51 -7.67
C TRP A 61 -3.85 16.09 -7.00
N LEU A 62 -3.83 17.40 -6.78
CA LEU A 62 -2.68 18.09 -6.21
C LEU A 62 -2.42 17.62 -4.77
N LEU A 63 -3.46 17.54 -3.94
CA LEU A 63 -3.33 17.11 -2.55
C LEU A 63 -2.90 15.64 -2.47
N ALA A 64 -3.49 14.76 -3.27
CA ALA A 64 -3.10 13.35 -3.32
C ALA A 64 -1.63 13.19 -3.76
N GLY A 65 -1.21 13.93 -4.80
CA GLY A 65 0.17 13.93 -5.27
C GLY A 65 1.16 14.46 -4.23
N LEU A 66 0.82 15.54 -3.52
CA LEU A 66 1.64 16.08 -2.44
C LEU A 66 1.80 15.09 -1.29
N ILE A 67 0.71 14.45 -0.85
CA ILE A 67 0.75 13.44 0.21
C ILE A 67 1.65 12.26 -0.20
N ALA A 68 1.49 11.75 -1.41
CA ALA A 68 2.32 10.65 -1.91
C ALA A 68 3.79 11.04 -2.02
N ALA A 69 4.09 12.27 -2.47
CA ALA A 69 5.45 12.79 -2.53
C ALA A 69 6.09 12.94 -1.14
N VAL A 70 5.34 13.46 -0.15
CA VAL A 70 5.79 13.53 1.24
C VAL A 70 6.08 12.15 1.80
N LEU A 71 5.16 11.18 1.61
CA LEU A 71 5.37 9.80 2.03
C LEU A 71 6.57 9.16 1.37
N LEU A 72 6.80 9.43 0.08
CA LEU A 72 7.97 8.96 -0.64
C LEU A 72 9.26 9.54 -0.05
N VAL A 73 9.30 10.86 0.21
CA VAL A 73 10.48 11.52 0.81
C VAL A 73 10.75 10.98 2.21
N LEU A 74 9.73 10.89 3.06
CA LEU A 74 9.86 10.33 4.41
C LEU A 74 10.31 8.86 4.35
N GLY A 75 9.78 8.09 3.42
CA GLY A 75 10.17 6.71 3.18
C GLY A 75 11.63 6.59 2.71
N ILE A 76 12.08 7.45 1.78
CA ILE A 76 13.48 7.49 1.33
C ILE A 76 14.41 7.80 2.50
N ILE A 77 14.01 8.74 3.37
CA ILE A 77 14.74 9.11 4.60
C ILE A 77 14.80 7.95 5.61
N ALA A 78 13.77 7.10 5.65
CA ALA A 78 13.76 5.88 6.46
C ALA A 78 14.60 4.75 5.82
N PHE A 79 14.56 4.61 4.50
CA PHE A 79 15.37 3.67 3.73
C PHE A 79 16.86 3.97 3.83
N SER A 80 17.26 5.24 3.78
CA SER A 80 18.66 5.65 3.95
C SER A 80 19.21 5.37 5.35
N ARG A 81 18.33 5.27 6.35
CA ARG A 81 18.64 4.82 7.72
C ARG A 81 18.56 3.29 7.91
N GLY A 82 18.21 2.54 6.87
CA GLY A 82 18.08 1.09 6.91
C GLY A 82 16.84 0.57 7.67
N LEU A 83 15.84 1.42 7.93
CA LEU A 83 14.66 1.07 8.70
C LEU A 83 13.62 0.29 7.90
N ILE A 84 13.51 0.59 6.60
CA ILE A 84 12.50 0.04 5.69
C ILE A 84 13.15 -0.26 4.33
N GLY A 85 12.65 -1.23 3.58
CA GLY A 85 13.15 -1.54 2.23
C GLY A 85 12.77 -0.47 1.20
N GLY A 86 13.63 -0.24 0.21
CA GLY A 86 13.36 0.74 -0.84
C GLY A 86 12.18 0.36 -1.74
N GLY A 87 11.85 -0.94 -1.83
CA GLY A 87 10.64 -1.43 -2.51
C GLY A 87 9.37 -1.05 -1.74
N ASP A 88 9.37 -1.23 -0.42
CA ASP A 88 8.25 -0.90 0.47
C ASP A 88 7.91 0.58 0.41
N VAL A 89 8.92 1.45 0.41
CA VAL A 89 8.76 2.90 0.32
C VAL A 89 7.99 3.30 -0.95
N LYS A 90 8.36 2.71 -2.09
CA LYS A 90 7.71 3.00 -3.37
C LYS A 90 6.29 2.45 -3.41
N LEU A 91 6.10 1.25 -2.89
CA LEU A 91 4.78 0.62 -2.82
C LEU A 91 3.85 1.44 -1.91
N LEU A 92 4.29 1.81 -0.72
CA LEU A 92 3.53 2.60 0.25
C LEU A 92 3.10 3.95 -0.35
N ALA A 93 4.02 4.67 -0.98
CA ALA A 93 3.71 5.95 -1.63
C ALA A 93 2.70 5.78 -2.78
N ALA A 94 2.86 4.74 -3.60
CA ALA A 94 1.93 4.45 -4.70
C ALA A 94 0.54 4.06 -4.17
N THR A 95 0.46 3.20 -3.15
CA THR A 95 -0.81 2.77 -2.54
C THR A 95 -1.52 3.91 -1.81
N ALA A 96 -0.79 4.86 -1.21
CA ALA A 96 -1.38 6.03 -0.57
C ALA A 96 -2.20 6.90 -1.54
N LEU A 97 -1.83 6.96 -2.82
CA LEU A 97 -2.62 7.66 -3.85
C LEU A 97 -4.02 7.05 -3.99
N TRP A 98 -4.12 5.72 -3.89
CA TRP A 98 -5.37 4.99 -4.02
C TRP A 98 -6.26 5.09 -2.79
N ALA A 99 -5.68 5.20 -1.60
CA ALA A 99 -6.44 5.53 -0.39
C ALA A 99 -7.04 6.94 -0.50
N GLY A 100 -6.30 7.86 -1.13
CA GLY A 100 -6.70 9.25 -1.28
C GLY A 100 -6.52 10.08 0.01
N PRO A 101 -6.64 11.41 -0.08
CA PRO A 101 -6.28 12.30 1.03
C PRO A 101 -7.08 12.09 2.31
N ALA A 102 -8.36 11.73 2.18
CA ALA A 102 -9.25 11.53 3.33
C ALA A 102 -8.89 10.31 4.17
N GLN A 103 -8.35 9.26 3.54
CA GLN A 103 -8.14 7.96 4.18
C GLN A 103 -6.66 7.60 4.34
N VAL A 104 -5.73 8.46 3.91
CA VAL A 104 -4.31 8.15 3.98
C VAL A 104 -3.84 7.90 5.42
N LEU A 105 -4.40 8.60 6.40
CA LEU A 105 -4.05 8.40 7.81
C LEU A 105 -4.52 7.04 8.33
N ASP A 106 -5.74 6.63 7.98
CA ASP A 106 -6.26 5.31 8.32
C ASP A 106 -5.45 4.20 7.64
N PHE A 107 -5.09 4.39 6.36
CA PHE A 107 -4.18 3.50 5.63
C PHE A 107 -2.86 3.32 6.39
N LEU A 108 -2.19 4.43 6.73
CA LEU A 108 -0.92 4.39 7.45
C LEU A 108 -1.06 3.76 8.84
N PHE A 109 -2.16 4.04 9.53
CA PHE A 109 -2.44 3.47 10.85
C PHE A 109 -2.62 1.95 10.79
N ILE A 110 -3.42 1.46 9.84
CA ILE A 110 -3.63 0.01 9.64
C ILE A 110 -2.33 -0.65 9.20
N THR A 111 -1.56 -0.04 8.29
CA THR A 111 -0.24 -0.53 7.90
C THR A 111 0.72 -0.56 9.09
N ALA A 112 0.72 0.45 9.96
CA ALA A 112 1.55 0.47 11.15
C ALA A 112 1.19 -0.65 12.14
N ILE A 113 -0.11 -0.88 12.38
CA ILE A 113 -0.59 -2.00 13.21
C ILE A 113 -0.17 -3.33 12.61
N ALA A 114 -0.42 -3.54 11.31
CA ALA A 114 -0.05 -4.77 10.62
C ALA A 114 1.47 -5.02 10.68
N GLY A 115 2.27 -3.97 10.48
CA GLY A 115 3.74 -4.04 10.61
C GLY A 115 4.19 -4.36 12.03
N GLY A 116 3.55 -3.77 13.04
CA GLY A 116 3.80 -4.06 14.45
C GLY A 116 3.50 -5.52 14.81
N VAL A 117 2.36 -6.05 14.35
CA VAL A 117 2.01 -7.47 14.53
C VAL A 117 3.03 -8.37 13.86
N LEU A 118 3.45 -8.08 12.62
CA LEU A 118 4.50 -8.85 11.93
C LEU A 118 5.83 -8.82 12.69
N GLY A 119 6.21 -7.66 13.23
CA GLY A 119 7.42 -7.54 14.05
C GLY A 119 7.36 -8.36 15.34
N LEU A 120 6.21 -8.36 16.02
CA LEU A 120 5.99 -9.19 17.21
C LEU A 120 6.02 -10.69 16.89
N LEU A 121 5.39 -11.10 15.79
CA LEU A 121 5.43 -12.50 15.33
C LEU A 121 6.85 -12.94 14.98
N ALA A 122 7.61 -12.10 14.29
CA ALA A 122 9.00 -12.36 13.98
C ALA A 122 9.85 -12.48 15.26
N LEU A 123 9.67 -11.56 16.22
CA LEU A 123 10.35 -11.63 17.52
C LEU A 123 10.01 -12.90 18.29
N ALA A 124 8.73 -13.27 18.35
CA ALA A 124 8.28 -14.50 18.99
C ALA A 124 8.88 -15.73 18.30
N SER A 125 8.91 -15.76 16.97
CA SER A 125 9.51 -16.86 16.20
C SER A 125 11.01 -17.01 16.45
N ALA A 126 11.76 -15.90 16.51
CA ALA A 126 13.19 -15.90 16.83
C ALA A 126 13.42 -16.51 18.22
N ARG A 127 12.63 -16.05 19.20
CA ARG A 127 12.73 -16.48 20.59
C ARG A 127 12.39 -17.96 20.76
N MET A 128 11.35 -18.46 20.08
CA MET A 128 10.98 -19.88 20.08
C MET A 128 12.05 -20.77 19.42
N ALA A 129 12.68 -20.27 18.35
CA ALA A 129 13.77 -20.98 17.68
C ALA A 129 15.12 -20.86 18.42
N GLY A 130 15.19 -20.12 19.53
CA GLY A 130 16.41 -19.90 20.30
C GLY A 130 17.48 -19.09 19.55
N ILE A 131 17.09 -18.38 18.49
CA ILE A 131 18.00 -17.58 17.66
C ILE A 131 17.82 -16.09 17.93
N GLY A 132 18.91 -15.32 17.83
CA GLY A 132 18.85 -13.86 17.91
C GLY A 132 18.08 -13.28 16.73
N ILE A 133 17.44 -12.11 16.93
CA ILE A 133 16.64 -11.43 15.89
C ILE A 133 17.46 -11.18 14.61
N GLY A 134 18.77 -10.92 14.76
CA GLY A 134 19.68 -10.75 13.62
C GLY A 134 19.89 -12.01 12.76
N ALA A 135 19.54 -13.20 13.25
CA ALA A 135 19.61 -14.45 12.50
C ALA A 135 18.40 -14.65 11.56
N LEU A 136 17.32 -13.84 11.70
CA LEU A 136 16.12 -13.90 10.87
C LEU A 136 16.27 -13.17 9.51
N GLY A 137 17.43 -13.31 8.85
CA GLY A 137 17.71 -12.68 7.56
C GLY A 137 17.86 -11.16 7.64
N ASP A 138 19.08 -10.68 7.93
CA ASP A 138 19.41 -9.26 8.14
C ASP A 138 18.50 -8.49 9.15
N GLY A 139 17.58 -9.17 9.84
CA GLY A 139 16.52 -8.54 10.63
C GLY A 139 15.46 -7.80 9.79
N LYS A 140 15.37 -8.07 8.48
CA LYS A 140 14.43 -7.39 7.57
C LYS A 140 13.07 -8.07 7.61
N LEU A 141 12.05 -7.33 8.01
CA LEU A 141 10.67 -7.81 8.02
C LEU A 141 10.02 -7.58 6.64
N PRO A 142 9.11 -8.47 6.22
CA PRO A 142 8.36 -8.31 4.98
C PRO A 142 7.25 -7.24 5.14
N TYR A 143 7.65 -5.97 5.10
CA TYR A 143 6.75 -4.83 5.26
C TYR A 143 5.73 -4.69 4.12
N GLY A 144 5.98 -5.28 2.95
CA GLY A 144 5.05 -5.40 1.85
C GLY A 144 3.73 -6.08 2.24
N VAL A 145 3.75 -7.01 3.20
CA VAL A 145 2.54 -7.62 3.76
C VAL A 145 1.72 -6.60 4.53
N ALA A 146 2.37 -5.77 5.36
CA ALA A 146 1.70 -4.73 6.12
C ALA A 146 1.10 -3.64 5.22
N ILE A 147 1.82 -3.27 4.16
CA ILE A 147 1.34 -2.31 3.16
C ILE A 147 0.15 -2.89 2.40
N ALA A 148 0.19 -4.17 2.01
CA ALA A 148 -0.92 -4.83 1.34
C ALA A 148 -2.17 -4.87 2.23
N VAL A 149 -2.04 -5.22 3.50
CA VAL A 149 -3.17 -5.22 4.46
C VAL A 149 -3.78 -3.83 4.59
N GLY A 150 -2.97 -2.80 4.83
CA GLY A 150 -3.48 -1.43 4.93
C GLY A 150 -4.13 -0.94 3.63
N GLY A 151 -3.52 -1.23 2.48
CA GLY A 151 -4.05 -0.84 1.18
C GLY A 151 -5.40 -1.49 0.88
N ILE A 152 -5.51 -2.80 1.10
CA ILE A 152 -6.77 -3.54 0.93
C ILE A 152 -7.83 -2.99 1.87
N ALA A 153 -7.50 -2.75 3.14
CA ALA A 153 -8.44 -2.18 4.11
C ALA A 153 -8.93 -0.79 3.68
N ALA A 154 -8.04 0.09 3.22
CA ALA A 154 -8.42 1.41 2.74
C ALA A 154 -9.38 1.34 1.53
N LEU A 155 -9.15 0.40 0.61
CA LEU A 155 -9.94 0.27 -0.61
C LEU A 155 -11.35 -0.34 -0.42
N THR A 156 -11.52 -1.14 0.64
CA THR A 156 -12.69 -2.01 0.83
C THR A 156 -13.52 -1.71 2.07
N ILE A 157 -12.88 -1.23 3.14
CA ILE A 157 -13.52 -1.05 4.46
C ILE A 157 -13.85 0.41 4.71
N LEU A 158 -12.97 1.33 4.28
CA LEU A 158 -13.17 2.75 4.52
C LEU A 158 -14.23 3.30 3.55
N PRO A 159 -15.19 4.11 4.03
CA PRO A 159 -16.24 4.64 3.18
C PRO A 159 -15.61 5.43 2.05
N ALA A 160 -15.87 4.99 0.82
CA ALA A 160 -15.38 5.65 -0.39
C ALA A 160 -15.74 7.14 -0.30
N PHE A 161 -14.73 8.00 -0.46
CA PHE A 161 -14.80 9.45 -0.62
C PHE A 161 -16.21 10.01 -0.41
N ALA A 162 -16.61 10.23 0.85
CA ALA A 162 -17.85 10.95 1.13
C ALA A 162 -17.54 12.44 0.86
N PRO A 163 -18.19 13.09 -0.12
CA PRO A 163 -17.91 14.48 -0.46
C PRO A 163 -18.46 15.48 0.59
N GLU A 164 -18.76 15.05 1.81
CA GLU A 164 -19.49 15.88 2.79
C GLU A 164 -18.65 16.95 3.49
N ILE A 165 -17.37 17.11 3.12
CA ILE A 165 -16.55 18.18 3.68
C ILE A 165 -15.68 18.75 2.56
N PHE A 166 -16.29 19.53 1.66
CA PHE A 166 -15.84 20.86 1.18
C PHE A 166 -16.87 21.42 0.18
#